data_AF-A0A183D7P6-F1
#
_entry.id   AF-A0A183D7P6-F1
#
_cell.length_a   1.000
_cell.length_b   1.000
_cell.length_c   1.000
_cell.angle_alpha   90.00
_cell.angle_beta   90.00
_cell.angle_gamma   90.00
#
_symmetry.space_group_name_H-M   'P 1'
#
loop_
_entity.id
_entity.type
_entity.pdbx_description
1 polymer ?
#
loop_
_entity_poly.entity_id
_entity_poly.type
_entity_poly.pdbx_seq_one_letter_code
_entity_poly.pdbx_strand_id
1 'polypeptide(L)'
;MDLLTSVFCFFIVLGILLILSNGYFAYILITHRVLLRRYCAITVQCIVNTAEGIALLISGIARLIIMKTGFEAETSKRICLLVPWNLLFIWAEPMQAVSLLLVGIDRFFAVFLPILYFKKHFKIQIIEVRSFYGFFVTLHTTQKQFSQNCV
;
A
#
# COMPACT_ATOMS: atom_id res chain seq x y z
N MET A 1 -11.47 -3.04 -29.47
CA MET A 1 -10.52 -3.10 -28.35
C MET A 1 -10.84 -4.36 -27.58
N ASP A 2 -9.88 -5.28 -27.46
CA ASP A 2 -10.10 -6.49 -26.67
C ASP A 2 -10.32 -6.11 -25.20
N LEU A 3 -11.28 -6.77 -24.55
CA LEU A 3 -11.66 -6.52 -23.15
C LEU A 3 -10.43 -6.44 -22.23
N LEU A 4 -9.44 -7.30 -22.47
CA LEU A 4 -8.19 -7.36 -21.73
C LEU A 4 -7.36 -6.06 -21.84
N THR A 5 -7.27 -5.50 -23.04
CA THR A 5 -6.57 -4.22 -23.29
C THR A 5 -7.26 -3.08 -22.54
N SER A 6 -8.60 -3.09 -22.53
CA SER A 6 -9.39 -2.08 -21.80
C SER A 6 -9.16 -2.15 -20.29
N VAL A 7 -9.08 -3.37 -19.72
CA VAL A 7 -8.82 -3.57 -18.29
C VAL A 7 -7.44 -3.06 -17.90
N PHE A 8 -6.40 -3.34 -18.69
CA PHE A 8 -5.05 -2.83 -18.40
C PHE A 8 -4.94 -1.31 -18.54
N CYS A 9 -5.66 -0.73 -19.50
CA CYS A 9 -5.76 0.73 -19.62
C CYS A 9 -6.43 1.35 -18.39
N PHE A 10 -7.50 0.72 -17.88
CA PHE A 10 -8.16 1.15 -16.64
C PHE A 10 -7.21 1.11 -15.44
N PHE A 11 -6.42 0.05 -15.27
CA PHE A 11 -5.41 -0.01 -14.20
C PHE A 11 -4.38 1.11 -14.28
N ILE A 12 -3.96 1.49 -15.48
CA ILE A 12 -3.01 2.59 -15.67
C ILE A 12 -3.63 3.91 -15.24
N VAL A 13 -4.84 4.21 -15.70
CA VAL A 13 -5.55 5.45 -15.34
C VAL A 13 -5.79 5.51 -13.84
N LEU A 14 -6.23 4.40 -13.23
CA LEU A 14 -6.46 4.30 -11.79
C LEU A 14 -5.16 4.50 -11.00
N GLY A 15 -4.06 3.87 -11.43
CA GLY A 15 -2.75 4.02 -10.80
C GLY A 15 -2.24 5.46 -10.84
N ILE A 16 -2.39 6.16 -11.97
CA ILE A 16 -2.03 7.58 -12.10
C ILE A 16 -2.86 8.44 -11.14
N LEU A 17 -4.17 8.21 -11.10
CA LEU A 17 -5.08 8.97 -10.24
C LEU A 17 -4.75 8.77 -8.76
N LEU A 18 -4.43 7.53 -8.35
CA LEU A 18 -3.99 7.21 -6.98
C LEU A 18 -2.68 7.90 -6.62
N ILE A 19 -1.69 7.89 -7.51
CA ILE A 19 -0.39 8.54 -7.28
C ILE A 19 -0.53 10.06 -7.19
N LEU A 20 -1.27 10.67 -8.11
CA LEU A 20 -1.41 12.13 -8.13
C LEU A 20 -2.18 12.62 -6.91
N SER A 21 -3.31 11.98 -6.58
CA SER A 21 -4.11 12.37 -5.42
C SER A 21 -3.36 12.11 -4.11
N ASN A 22 -3.01 10.86 -3.81
CA ASN A 22 -2.41 10.50 -2.52
C ASN A 22 -0.97 10.99 -2.39
N GLY A 23 -0.20 11.05 -3.47
CA GLY A 23 1.17 11.56 -3.46
C GLY A 23 1.22 13.05 -3.17
N TYR A 24 0.29 13.84 -3.73
CA TYR A 24 0.18 15.27 -3.42
C TYR A 24 -0.20 15.51 -1.95
N PHE A 25 -1.17 14.76 -1.43
CA PHE A 25 -1.53 14.84 -0.01
C PHE A 25 -0.40 14.41 0.92
N ALA A 26 0.29 13.31 0.59
CA ALA A 26 1.45 12.85 1.34
C ALA A 26 2.56 13.91 1.36
N TYR A 27 2.83 14.54 0.21
CA TYR A 27 3.83 15.61 0.11
C TYR A 27 3.50 16.79 1.03
N ILE A 28 2.26 17.28 1.01
CA ILE A 28 1.83 18.39 1.88
C ILE A 28 1.97 18.02 3.36
N LEU A 29 1.52 16.83 3.74
CA LEU A 29 1.58 16.35 5.12
C LEU A 29 3.02 16.20 5.62
N ILE A 30 3.93 15.72 4.78
CA ILE A 30 5.36 15.57 5.10
C ILE A 30 6.03 16.94 5.27
N THR A 31 5.68 17.92 4.44
CA THR A 31 6.20 19.28 4.53
C THR A 31 5.79 19.96 5.85
N HIS A 32 4.56 19.73 6.33
CA HIS A 32 4.06 20.34 7.56
C HIS A 32 4.17 19.41 8.78
N ARG A 33 5.32 19.44 9.47
CA ARG A 33 5.61 18.57 10.63
C ARG A 33 4.60 18.67 11.79
N VAL A 34 3.95 19.81 11.97
CA VAL A 34 2.91 19.99 13.01
C VAL A 34 1.65 19.20 12.65
N LEU A 35 1.27 19.16 11.37
CA LEU A 35 0.16 18.34 10.88
C LEU A 35 0.52 16.86 10.88
N LEU A 36 1.75 16.51 10.49
CA LEU A 36 2.25 15.14 10.49
C LEU A 36 2.08 14.47 11.86
N ARG A 37 2.38 15.22 12.93
CA ARG A 37 2.24 14.77 14.32
C ARG A 37 0.79 14.66 14.79
N ARG A 38 -0.20 15.14 14.03
CA ARG A 38 -1.63 14.91 14.33
C ARG A 38 -2.25 13.87 13.41
N TYR A 39 -1.77 13.76 12.18
CA TYR A 39 -2.37 12.94 11.12
C TYR A 39 -1.40 11.87 10.59
N CYS A 40 -0.62 11.24 11.49
CA CYS A 40 0.37 10.22 11.13
C CYS A 40 -0.28 9.03 10.42
N ALA A 41 -1.38 8.49 10.98
CA ALA A 41 -2.15 7.40 10.39
C ALA A 41 -2.60 7.69 8.94
N ILE A 42 -3.12 8.90 8.70
CA ILE A 42 -3.55 9.34 7.37
C ILE A 42 -2.34 9.47 6.43
N THR A 43 -1.20 9.95 6.93
CA THR A 43 0.02 10.04 6.13
C THR A 43 0.51 8.66 5.68
N VAL A 44 0.50 7.68 6.59
CA VAL A 44 0.87 6.30 6.26
C VAL A 44 -0.10 5.70 5.23
N GLN A 45 -1.40 5.93 5.39
CA GLN A 45 -2.40 5.53 4.39
C GLN A 45 -2.09 6.13 3.01
N CYS A 46 -1.78 7.43 2.94
CA CYS A 46 -1.46 8.08 1.67
C CYS A 46 -0.20 7.49 1.02
N ILE A 47 0.83 7.13 1.81
CA ILE A 47 2.04 6.47 1.31
C ILE A 47 1.70 5.08 0.75
N VAL A 48 0.93 4.27 1.49
CA VAL A 48 0.51 2.93 1.05
C VAL A 48 -0.32 3.01 -0.23
N ASN A 49 -1.30 3.91 -0.31
CA ASN A 49 -2.11 4.11 -1.52
C ASN A 49 -1.26 4.58 -2.72
N THR A 50 -0.22 5.39 -2.48
CA THR A 50 0.70 5.81 -3.55
C THR A 50 1.54 4.63 -4.04
N ALA A 51 2.02 3.78 -3.13
CA ALA A 51 2.75 2.56 -3.48
C ALA A 51 1.87 1.56 -4.26
N GLU A 52 0.60 1.42 -3.90
CA GLU A 52 -0.38 0.63 -4.65
C GLU A 52 -0.62 1.19 -6.06
N GLY A 53 -0.75 2.52 -6.18
CA GLY A 53 -0.86 3.18 -7.48
C GLY A 53 0.35 2.92 -8.38
N ILE A 54 1.55 2.90 -7.82
CA ILE A 54 2.79 2.54 -8.54
C ILE A 54 2.75 1.06 -8.97
N ALA A 55 2.29 0.16 -8.10
CA ALA A 55 2.15 -1.26 -8.45
C ALA A 55 1.16 -1.48 -9.61
N LEU A 56 0.01 -0.80 -9.58
CA LEU A 56 -0.99 -0.81 -10.64
C LEU A 56 -0.44 -0.29 -11.97
N LEU A 57 0.29 0.83 -11.93
CA LEU A 57 0.94 1.40 -13.11
C LEU A 57 1.94 0.43 -13.74
N ILE A 58 2.88 -0.09 -12.93
CA ILE A 58 3.93 -0.99 -13.40
C ILE A 58 3.31 -2.28 -13.96
N SER A 59 2.32 -2.86 -13.25
CA SER A 59 1.60 -4.06 -13.68
C SER A 59 0.86 -3.84 -15.01
N GLY A 60 0.13 -2.74 -15.14
CA GLY A 60 -0.62 -2.41 -16.35
C GLY A 60 0.30 -2.19 -17.57
N ILE A 61 1.37 -1.41 -17.41
CA ILE A 61 2.35 -1.15 -18.47
C ILE A 61 3.06 -2.44 -18.89
N ALA A 62 3.57 -3.22 -17.93
CA ALA A 62 4.29 -4.45 -18.22
C ALA A 62 3.42 -5.48 -18.97
N ARG A 63 2.16 -5.66 -18.55
CA ARG A 63 1.22 -6.58 -19.21
C ARG A 63 0.82 -6.11 -20.62
N LEU A 64 0.68 -4.80 -20.83
CA LEU A 64 0.47 -4.25 -22.16
C LEU A 64 1.67 -4.48 -23.09
N ILE A 65 2.90 -4.32 -22.58
CA ILE A 65 4.11 -4.57 -23.35
C ILE A 65 4.20 -6.04 -23.74
N ILE A 66 4.03 -6.97 -22.79
CA ILE A 66 4.09 -8.43 -23.05
C ILE A 66 3.05 -8.85 -24.10
N MET A 67 1.83 -8.32 -23.98
CA MET A 67 0.76 -8.63 -24.94
C MET A 67 1.05 -8.08 -26.34
N LYS A 68 1.77 -6.95 -26.45
CA LYS A 68 2.16 -6.36 -27.74
C LYS A 68 3.38 -7.03 -28.37
N THR A 69 4.32 -7.51 -27.55
CA THR A 69 5.53 -8.19 -28.03
C THR A 69 5.31 -9.68 -28.32
N GLY A 70 4.18 -10.26 -27.87
CA GLY A 70 3.87 -11.68 -28.08
C GLY A 70 4.86 -12.62 -27.38
N PHE A 71 5.59 -12.11 -26.38
CA PHE A 71 6.65 -12.85 -25.72
C PHE A 71 6.03 -13.78 -24.67
N GLU A 72 5.66 -14.99 -25.08
CA GLU A 72 5.31 -16.07 -24.17
C GLU A 72 6.59 -16.65 -23.54
N ALA A 73 7.12 -15.95 -22.55
CA ALA A 73 8.19 -16.52 -21.74
C ALA A 73 7.59 -17.65 -20.89
N GLU A 74 8.06 -18.89 -21.09
CA GLU A 74 7.79 -20.02 -20.19
C GLU A 74 8.35 -19.69 -18.81
N THR A 75 7.52 -19.06 -17.99
CA THR A 75 7.91 -18.56 -16.67
C THR A 75 7.49 -19.58 -15.62
N SER A 76 8.47 -20.09 -14.89
CA SER A 76 8.20 -20.91 -13.70
C SER A 76 7.31 -20.12 -12.73
N LYS A 77 6.32 -20.81 -12.11
CA LYS A 77 5.32 -20.20 -11.21
C LYS A 77 5.96 -19.30 -10.13
N ARG A 78 7.17 -19.65 -9.67
CA ARG A 78 7.92 -18.87 -8.67
C ARG A 78 8.40 -17.51 -9.20
N ILE A 79 8.82 -17.46 -10.46
CA ILE A 79 9.29 -16.23 -11.11
C ILE A 79 8.11 -15.28 -11.33
N CYS A 80 6.93 -15.81 -11.66
CA CYS A 80 5.69 -15.04 -11.79
C CYS A 80 5.21 -14.45 -10.44
N LEU A 81 5.50 -15.13 -9.32
CA LEU A 81 5.19 -14.60 -8.00
C LEU A 81 6.18 -13.50 -7.55
N LEU A 82 7.45 -13.61 -7.94
CA LEU A 82 8.52 -12.69 -7.55
C LEU A 82 8.61 -11.40 -8.39
N VAL A 83 7.72 -11.23 -9.37
CA VAL A 83 7.77 -10.05 -10.22
C VAL A 83 7.46 -8.80 -9.38
N PRO A 84 8.19 -7.67 -9.56
CA PRO A 84 8.13 -6.52 -8.66
C PRO A 84 6.72 -5.98 -8.38
N TRP A 85 5.82 -6.02 -9.36
CA TRP A 85 4.43 -5.59 -9.14
C TRP A 85 3.65 -6.52 -8.20
N ASN A 86 3.82 -7.84 -8.30
CA ASN A 86 3.14 -8.80 -7.42
C ASN A 86 3.63 -8.68 -5.98
N LEU A 87 4.93 -8.46 -5.79
CA LEU A 87 5.50 -8.23 -4.46
C LEU A 87 4.93 -6.97 -3.82
N LEU A 88 4.75 -5.90 -4.61
CA LEU A 88 4.11 -4.67 -4.14
C LEU A 88 2.64 -4.88 -3.78
N PHE A 89 1.87 -5.67 -4.53
CA PHE A 89 0.48 -5.98 -4.19
C PHE A 89 0.35 -6.76 -2.88
N ILE A 90 1.16 -7.80 -2.71
CA ILE A 90 1.19 -8.61 -1.47
C ILE A 90 1.47 -7.75 -0.25
N TRP A 91 2.27 -6.69 -0.42
CA TRP A 91 2.58 -5.76 0.65
C TRP A 91 1.52 -4.67 0.83
N ALA A 92 1.03 -4.07 -0.25
CA ALA A 92 0.15 -2.92 -0.23
C ALA A 92 -1.28 -3.28 0.23
N GLU A 93 -1.84 -4.40 -0.22
CA GLU A 93 -3.20 -4.82 0.12
C GLU A 93 -3.44 -4.95 1.64
N PRO A 94 -2.64 -5.73 2.39
CA PRO A 94 -2.88 -5.86 3.82
C PRO A 94 -2.52 -4.57 4.57
N MET A 95 -1.53 -3.82 4.10
CA MET A 95 -1.19 -2.50 4.68
C MET A 95 -2.34 -1.51 4.52
N GLN A 96 -3.05 -1.54 3.40
CA GLN A 96 -4.18 -0.65 3.16
C GLN A 96 -5.34 -0.97 4.11
N ALA A 97 -5.66 -2.25 4.31
CA ALA A 97 -6.69 -2.70 5.24
C ALA A 97 -6.36 -2.31 6.70
N VAL A 98 -5.11 -2.54 7.13
CA VAL A 98 -4.65 -2.18 8.48
C VAL A 98 -4.66 -0.66 8.67
N SER A 99 -4.22 0.11 7.67
CA SER A 99 -4.21 1.57 7.72
C SER A 99 -5.63 2.14 7.87
N LEU A 100 -6.61 1.62 7.12
CA LEU A 100 -8.01 2.05 7.22
C LEU A 100 -8.62 1.71 8.58
N LEU A 101 -8.33 0.51 9.10
CA LEU A 101 -8.79 0.08 10.41
C LEU A 101 -8.21 0.96 11.52
N LEU A 102 -6.94 1.31 11.42
CA LEU A 102 -6.23 2.16 12.37
C LEU A 102 -6.75 3.61 12.34
N VAL A 103 -7.01 4.18 11.16
CA VAL A 103 -7.71 5.47 11.03
C VAL A 103 -9.12 5.41 11.64
N GLY A 104 -9.84 4.31 11.46
CA GLY A 104 -11.16 4.10 12.07
C GLY A 104 -11.11 4.09 13.60
N ILE A 105 -10.12 3.38 14.18
CA ILE A 105 -9.89 3.34 15.62
C ILE A 105 -9.50 4.72 16.17
N ASP A 106 -8.61 5.44 15.49
CA ASP A 106 -8.19 6.79 15.88
C ASP A 106 -9.40 7.75 15.94
N ARG A 107 -10.26 7.71 14.91
CA ARG A 107 -11.51 8.50 14.87
C ARG A 107 -12.48 8.10 15.97
N PHE A 108 -12.61 6.81 16.27
CA PHE A 108 -13.45 6.33 17.36
C PHE A 108 -12.96 6.90 18.70
N PHE A 109 -11.67 6.79 19.03
CA PHE A 109 -11.14 7.34 20.27
C PHE A 109 -11.26 8.86 20.37
N ALA A 110 -11.09 9.59 19.26
CA ALA A 110 -11.24 11.04 19.22
C ALA A 110 -12.67 11.49 19.57
N VAL A 111 -13.69 10.73 19.16
CA VAL A 111 -15.11 11.04 19.44
C VAL A 111 -15.50 10.63 20.86
N PHE A 112 -15.12 9.43 21.30
CA PHE A 112 -15.55 8.92 22.61
C PHE A 112 -14.77 9.48 23.80
N LEU A 113 -13.49 9.83 23.62
CA LEU A 113 -12.59 10.26 24.72
C LEU A 113 -11.73 11.47 24.34
N PRO A 114 -12.34 12.63 24.00
CA PRO A 114 -11.61 13.81 23.49
C PRO A 114 -10.57 14.34 24.49
N ILE A 115 -10.87 14.29 25.80
CA ILE A 115 -10.02 14.83 26.88
C ILE A 115 -8.76 13.99 27.09
N LEU A 116 -8.86 12.66 26.98
CA LEU A 116 -7.71 11.75 27.09
C LEU A 116 -6.85 11.78 25.81
N TYR A 117 -7.50 11.90 24.65
CA TYR A 117 -6.84 11.97 23.36
C TYR A 117 -5.91 13.18 23.26
N PHE A 118 -6.37 14.36 23.68
CA PHE A 118 -5.56 15.59 23.66
C PHE A 118 -4.32 15.53 24.56
N LYS A 119 -4.37 14.75 25.66
CA LYS A 119 -3.31 14.69 26.67
C LYS A 119 -2.21 13.65 26.37
N LYS A 120 -2.49 12.63 25.53
CA LYS A 120 -1.62 11.47 25.30
C LYS A 120 -1.29 11.13 23.84
N HIS A 121 -1.57 12.05 22.90
CA HIS A 121 -1.38 11.89 21.45
C HIS A 121 -0.05 11.22 21.01
N PHE A 122 1.06 11.49 21.71
CA PHE A 122 2.38 10.97 21.35
C PHE A 122 2.58 9.47 21.62
N LYS A 123 1.88 8.88 22.60
CA LYS A 123 1.98 7.44 22.89
C LYS A 123 1.19 6.59 21.89
N ILE A 124 0.07 7.10 21.39
CA ILE A 124 -0.77 6.40 20.42
C ILE A 124 -0.02 6.26 19.09
N GLN A 125 0.65 7.32 18.62
CA GLN A 125 1.46 7.26 17.38
C GLN A 125 2.66 6.29 17.45
N ILE A 126 3.30 6.16 18.61
CA ILE A 126 4.38 5.17 18.79
C ILE A 126 3.85 3.74 18.70
N ILE A 127 2.62 3.50 19.18
CA ILE A 127 1.96 2.20 19.10
C ILE A 127 1.53 1.89 17.66
N GLU A 128 1.10 2.89 16.89
CA GLU A 128 0.79 2.74 15.46
C GLU A 128 2.03 2.35 14.67
N VAL A 129 3.14 3.10 14.80
CA VAL A 129 4.40 2.77 14.12
C VAL A 129 4.93 1.40 14.55
N ARG A 130 4.81 1.05 15.84
CA ARG A 130 5.17 -0.30 16.32
C ARG A 130 4.29 -1.40 15.74
N SER A 131 2.99 -1.17 15.57
CA SER A 131 2.09 -2.14 14.95
C SER A 131 2.41 -2.31 13.47
N PHE A 132 2.74 -1.23 12.75
CA PHE A 132 3.21 -1.29 11.37
C PHE A 132 4.50 -2.12 11.24
N TYR A 133 5.50 -1.87 12.10
CA TYR A 133 6.74 -2.64 12.11
C TYR A 133 6.52 -4.11 12.52
N GLY A 134 5.68 -4.38 13.51
CA GLY A 134 5.37 -5.74 13.96
C GLY A 134 4.63 -6.56 12.90
N PHE A 135 3.68 -5.93 12.19
CA PHE A 135 2.97 -6.56 11.09
C PHE A 135 3.92 -6.84 9.90
N PHE A 136 4.83 -5.91 9.60
CA PHE A 136 5.86 -6.09 8.56
C PHE A 136 6.81 -7.27 8.84
N VAL A 137 7.27 -7.40 10.09
CA VAL A 137 8.13 -8.53 10.51
C VAL A 137 7.38 -9.87 10.37
N THR A 138 6.08 -9.89 10.71
CA THR A 138 5.23 -11.09 10.62
C THR A 138 4.91 -11.49 9.17
N LEU A 139 4.76 -10.50 8.28
CA LEU A 139 4.57 -10.72 6.84
C LEU A 139 5.86 -11.21 6.16
N HIS A 140 7.02 -10.68 6.57
CA HIS A 140 8.30 -11.10 6.04
C HIS A 140 8.66 -12.55 6.46
N THR A 141 8.28 -12.98 7.68
CA THR A 141 8.47 -14.37 8.12
C THR A 141 7.51 -15.35 7.44
N THR A 142 6.25 -14.97 7.21
CA THR A 142 5.27 -15.81 6.48
C THR A 142 5.62 -15.95 4.98
N GLN A 143 6.13 -14.91 4.33
CA GLN A 143 6.69 -14.99 2.96
C GLN A 143 7.89 -15.94 2.87
N LYS A 144 8.81 -15.91 3.84
CA LYS A 144 9.93 -16.86 3.89
C LYS A 144 9.46 -18.31 4.00
N GLN A 145 8.44 -18.57 4.82
CA GLN A 145 7.87 -19.92 4.95
C GLN A 145 7.15 -20.38 3.68
N PHE A 146 6.43 -19.51 2.97
CA PHE A 146 5.77 -19.87 1.71
C PHE A 146 6.80 -20.18 0.59
N SER A 147 7.93 -19.48 0.57
CA SER A 147 9.04 -19.77 -0.36
C SER A 147 9.83 -21.04 -0.02
N GLN A 148 9.86 -21.48 1.24
CA GLN A 148 10.54 -22.72 1.67
C GLN A 148 9.65 -23.97 1.61
N ASN A 149 8.33 -23.84 1.81
CA ASN A 149 7.38 -24.97 1.82
C ASN A 149 6.90 -25.41 0.41
N CYS A 150 7.42 -24.81 -0.65
CA CYS A 150 7.17 -25.26 -2.03
C CYS A 150 8.33 -26.08 -2.63
N VAL A 151 9.27 -26.55 -1.82
CA VAL A 151 10.29 -27.56 -2.21
C VAL A 151 9.68 -28.95 -2.15
#